data_AF-A0A933R4S0-F1
#
_entry.id   AF-A0A933R4S0-F1
#
_cell.length_a   1.000
_cell.length_b   1.000
_cell.length_c   1.000
_cell.angle_alpha   90.00
_cell.angle_beta   90.00
_cell.angle_gamma   90.00
#
_symmetry.space_group_name_H-M   'P 1'
#
loop_
_entity.id
_entity.type
_entity.pdbx_description
1 polymer ?
#
loop_
_entity_poly.entity_id
_entity_poly.type
_entity_poly.pdbx_seq_one_letter_code
_entity_poly.pdbx_strand_id
1 'polypeptide(L)'
;MQTKIILILIVLVTVIFGGAFFFVKGGPAFFRGEKATSWYAVHLSNGQNYFGHITELSSDKIVVSGAYYLEKYEMGDSTVSQSKNFSVQQMPKQVYQLVRQGDDKNTMTDNTIYINRSSVLFWEKLSADSEVVKSITGGRK
;
A
#
# COMPACT_ATOMS: atom_id res chain seq x y z
N MET A 1 4.75 47.34 -42.58
CA MET A 1 5.78 46.36 -42.14
C MET A 1 5.96 46.40 -40.63
N GLN A 2 6.09 47.59 -40.02
CA GLN A 2 6.25 47.73 -38.57
C GLN A 2 5.06 47.20 -37.72
N THR A 3 3.82 47.40 -38.16
CA THR A 3 2.62 46.90 -37.45
C THR A 3 2.57 45.37 -37.33
N LYS A 4 3.12 44.64 -38.32
CA LYS A 4 3.17 43.17 -38.29
C LYS A 4 4.23 42.66 -37.31
N ILE A 5 5.35 43.37 -37.19
CA ILE A 5 6.45 43.03 -36.26
C ILE A 5 5.99 43.23 -34.81
N ILE A 6 5.23 44.29 -34.54
CA ILE A 6 4.69 44.58 -33.19
C ILE A 6 3.72 43.48 -32.74
N LEU A 7 2.83 43.01 -33.62
CA LEU A 7 1.90 41.92 -33.29
C LEU A 7 2.61 40.60 -32.97
N ILE A 8 3.68 40.27 -33.71
CA ILE A 8 4.46 39.06 -33.47
C ILE A 8 5.16 39.12 -32.10
N LEU A 9 5.72 40.29 -31.73
CA LEU A 9 6.36 40.48 -30.43
C LEU A 9 5.36 40.36 -29.26
N ILE A 10 4.14 40.89 -29.41
CA ILE A 10 3.11 40.78 -28.37
C ILE A 10 2.71 39.31 -28.15
N VAL A 11 2.50 38.55 -29.23
CA VAL A 11 2.20 37.11 -29.12
C VAL A 11 3.35 36.35 -28.46
N LEU A 12 4.60 36.64 -28.83
CA LEU A 12 5.77 35.98 -28.25
C LEU A 12 5.90 36.25 -26.75
N VAL A 13 5.72 37.51 -26.33
CA VAL A 13 5.74 37.91 -24.92
C VAL A 13 4.60 37.23 -24.15
N THR A 14 3.42 37.11 -24.75
CA THR A 14 2.26 36.48 -24.10
C THR A 14 2.46 34.97 -23.91
N VAL A 15 3.11 34.29 -24.87
CA VAL A 15 3.45 32.85 -24.75
C VAL A 15 4.54 32.63 -23.70
N ILE A 16 5.56 33.50 -23.65
CA ILE A 16 6.66 33.39 -22.67
C ILE A 16 6.14 33.67 -21.25
N PHE A 17 5.37 34.75 -21.05
CA PHE A 17 4.79 35.06 -19.74
C PHE A 17 3.67 34.09 -19.34
N GLY A 18 2.85 33.63 -20.28
CA GLY A 18 1.83 32.61 -20.04
C GLY A 18 2.45 31.27 -19.63
N GLY A 19 3.51 30.84 -20.32
CA GLY A 19 4.26 29.62 -20.00
C GLY A 19 4.99 29.70 -18.66
N ALA A 20 5.61 30.83 -18.34
CA ALA A 20 6.27 31.05 -17.06
C ALA A 20 5.26 31.09 -15.89
N PHE A 21 4.10 31.73 -16.07
CA PHE A 21 3.04 31.76 -15.06
C PHE A 21 2.45 30.35 -14.80
N PHE A 22 2.35 29.53 -15.85
CA PHE A 22 1.88 28.15 -15.76
C PHE A 22 2.86 27.22 -15.02
N PHE A 23 4.17 27.49 -15.12
CA PHE A 23 5.20 26.72 -14.41
C PHE A 23 5.36 27.10 -12.94
N VAL A 24 5.09 28.35 -12.56
CA VAL A 24 5.33 28.85 -11.19
C VAL A 24 4.15 28.64 -10.23
N LYS A 25 2.92 28.44 -10.73
CA LYS A 25 1.71 28.30 -9.89
C LYS A 25 1.04 26.93 -9.83
N GLY A 26 1.73 25.87 -10.26
CA GLY A 26 1.20 24.50 -10.19
C GLY A 26 0.09 24.29 -11.22
N GLY A 27 0.40 23.49 -12.24
CA GLY A 27 -0.50 23.24 -13.36
C GLY A 27 -1.89 22.71 -12.95
N PRO A 28 -2.87 22.78 -13.88
CA PRO A 28 -4.24 22.36 -13.65
C PRO A 28 -4.30 20.95 -13.05
N ALA A 29 -5.00 20.84 -11.91
CA ALA A 29 -5.27 19.60 -11.18
C ALA A 29 -6.21 18.63 -11.94
N PHE A 30 -6.13 18.59 -13.27
CA PHE A 30 -7.03 17.83 -14.15
C PHE A 30 -6.58 16.37 -14.39
N PHE A 31 -5.50 15.92 -13.73
CA PHE A 31 -5.06 14.53 -13.72
C PHE A 31 -4.94 13.95 -12.30
N ARG A 32 -5.81 14.34 -11.35
CA ARG A 32 -6.00 13.50 -10.15
C ARG A 32 -6.87 12.29 -10.50
N GLY A 33 -6.35 11.43 -11.38
CA GLY A 33 -6.69 10.02 -11.30
C GLY A 33 -6.32 9.58 -9.90
N GLU A 34 -7.27 8.98 -9.19
CA GLU A 34 -7.06 8.33 -7.91
C GLU A 34 -5.76 7.54 -8.01
N LYS A 35 -4.71 8.00 -7.32
CA LYS A 35 -3.39 7.35 -7.38
C LYS A 35 -3.63 5.97 -6.81
N ALA A 36 -3.67 4.95 -7.65
CA ALA A 36 -3.74 3.56 -7.21
C ALA A 36 -2.52 3.32 -6.31
N THR A 37 -2.72 3.39 -5.00
CA THR A 37 -1.68 3.17 -4.02
C THR A 37 -1.30 1.70 -4.12
N SER A 38 -0.05 1.43 -4.48
CA SER A 38 0.41 0.04 -4.61
C SER A 38 0.41 -0.62 -3.23
N TRP A 39 0.08 -1.90 -3.19
CA TRP A 39 0.23 -2.72 -1.99
C TRP A 39 1.68 -3.16 -1.84
N TYR A 40 2.17 -3.22 -0.61
CA TYR A 40 3.51 -3.65 -0.25
C TYR A 40 3.46 -4.65 0.90
N ALA A 41 4.41 -5.58 0.91
CA ALA A 41 4.77 -6.35 2.08
C ALA A 41 6.04 -5.76 2.70
N VAL A 42 6.02 -5.49 4.00
CA VAL A 42 7.14 -4.99 4.79
C VAL A 42 7.57 -6.08 5.75
N HIS A 43 8.79 -6.57 5.59
CA HIS A 43 9.34 -7.70 6.33
C HIS A 43 10.29 -7.19 7.42
N LEU A 44 9.96 -7.48 8.68
CA LEU A 44 10.73 -7.01 9.82
C LEU A 44 11.75 -8.05 10.31
N SER A 45 12.79 -7.57 10.99
CA SER A 45 13.89 -8.37 11.53
C SER A 45 13.46 -9.35 12.62
N ASN A 46 12.29 -9.15 13.22
CA ASN A 46 11.69 -10.04 14.22
C ASN A 46 10.77 -11.12 13.60
N GLY A 47 10.69 -11.20 12.27
CA GLY A 47 9.86 -12.16 11.54
C GLY A 47 8.38 -11.74 11.39
N GLN A 48 8.01 -10.53 11.81
CA GLN A 48 6.68 -9.98 11.56
C GLN A 48 6.58 -9.38 10.16
N ASN A 49 5.41 -9.53 9.55
CA ASN A 49 5.10 -9.01 8.22
C ASN A 49 3.90 -8.09 8.27
N TYR A 50 4.04 -6.92 7.68
CA TYR A 50 2.96 -5.96 7.50
C TYR A 50 2.63 -5.78 6.03
N PHE A 51 1.34 -5.69 5.72
CA PHE A 51 0.83 -5.54 4.36
C PHE A 51 0.01 -4.25 4.27
N GLY A 52 0.36 -3.35 3.37
CA GLY A 52 -0.31 -2.05 3.29
C GLY A 52 0.24 -1.14 2.21
N HIS A 53 -0.13 0.13 2.28
CA HIS A 53 0.38 1.18 1.39
C HIS A 53 1.51 1.93 2.08
N ILE A 54 2.71 1.89 1.49
CA ILE A 54 3.81 2.75 1.96
C ILE A 54 3.49 4.20 1.56
N THR A 55 3.21 5.04 2.54
CA THR A 55 2.86 6.46 2.35
C THR A 55 4.06 7.38 2.57
N GLU A 56 5.04 6.94 3.37
CA GLU A 56 6.29 7.66 3.62
C GLU A 56 7.44 6.67 3.76
N LEU A 57 8.59 7.02 3.17
CA LEU A 57 9.84 6.27 3.28
C LEU A 57 10.97 7.26 3.47
N SER A 58 11.59 7.24 4.65
CA SER A 58 12.73 8.08 5.00
C SER A 58 13.90 7.23 5.49
N SER A 59 14.99 7.89 5.91
CA SER A 59 16.16 7.22 6.48
C SER A 59 15.90 6.56 7.84
N ASP A 60 14.92 7.05 8.59
CA ASP A 60 14.66 6.69 9.99
C ASP A 60 13.32 5.95 10.18
N LYS A 61 12.36 6.10 9.27
CA LYS A 61 11.05 5.43 9.36
C LYS A 61 10.48 5.00 8.01
N ILE A 62 9.52 4.08 8.10
CA ILE A 62 8.58 3.75 7.04
C ILE A 62 7.16 3.87 7.62
N VAL A 63 6.26 4.48 6.87
CA VAL A 63 4.86 4.65 7.26
C VAL A 63 3.98 3.82 6.33
N VAL A 64 3.19 2.94 6.92
CA VAL A 64 2.32 1.99 6.21
C VAL A 64 0.87 2.27 6.59
N SER A 65 0.06 2.70 5.63
CA SER A 65 -1.37 2.94 5.82
C SER A 65 -2.20 1.76 5.34
N GLY A 66 -3.37 1.53 5.96
CA GLY A 66 -4.23 0.41 5.63
C GLY A 66 -3.58 -0.93 5.97
N ALA A 67 -2.90 -0.99 7.12
CA ALA A 67 -2.02 -2.11 7.43
C ALA A 67 -2.77 -3.37 7.89
N TYR A 68 -2.31 -4.51 7.40
CA TYR A 68 -2.73 -5.84 7.83
C TYR A 68 -1.52 -6.62 8.32
N TYR A 69 -1.71 -7.51 9.28
CA TYR A 69 -0.70 -8.48 9.70
C TYR A 69 -1.28 -9.89 9.64
N LEU A 70 -0.40 -10.88 9.56
CA LEU A 70 -0.81 -12.29 9.65
C LEU A 70 -0.83 -12.70 11.12
N GLU A 71 -2.00 -13.07 11.61
CA GLU A 71 -2.15 -13.73 12.90
C GLU A 71 -2.09 -15.25 12.69
N LYS A 72 -1.30 -15.93 13.52
CA LYS A 72 -1.24 -17.39 13.55
C LYS A 72 -2.41 -17.89 14.38
N TYR A 73 -3.31 -18.63 13.76
CA TYR A 73 -4.31 -19.37 14.51
C TYR A 73 -3.82 -20.81 14.72
N GLU A 74 -3.51 -21.16 15.96
CA GLU A 74 -3.35 -22.56 16.33
C GLU A 74 -4.74 -23.16 16.53
N MET A 75 -5.18 -23.95 15.57
CA MET A 75 -6.43 -24.70 15.71
C MET A 75 -6.20 -25.75 16.80
N GLY A 76 -6.68 -25.46 18.01
CA GLY A 76 -6.68 -26.42 19.11
C GLY A 76 -7.36 -27.71 18.69
N ASP A 77 -6.70 -28.83 19.03
CA ASP A 77 -7.07 -30.22 18.73
C ASP A 77 -8.59 -30.45 18.81
N SER A 78 -9.25 -30.35 17.66
CA SER A 78 -10.66 -30.69 17.53
C SER A 78 -10.73 -32.18 17.26
N THR A 79 -11.00 -32.93 18.32
CA THR A 79 -11.26 -34.37 18.35
C THR A 79 -11.89 -34.89 17.06
N VAL A 80 -11.12 -35.71 16.35
CA VAL A 80 -11.60 -36.58 15.28
C VAL A 80 -12.51 -37.64 15.91
N SER A 81 -13.83 -37.50 15.74
CA SER A 81 -14.73 -38.63 15.91
C SER A 81 -14.49 -39.62 14.76
N GLN A 82 -13.90 -40.75 15.14
CA GLN A 82 -13.68 -41.96 14.36
C GLN A 82 -14.78 -42.26 13.32
N SER A 83 -14.37 -42.39 12.06
CA SER A 83 -14.88 -43.47 11.21
C SER A 83 -13.69 -44.21 10.59
N LYS A 84 -13.80 -45.54 10.58
CA LYS A 84 -12.72 -46.51 10.36
C LYS A 84 -12.04 -46.38 8.98
N ASN A 85 -10.73 -46.62 8.98
CA ASN A 85 -9.85 -46.95 7.85
C ASN A 85 -9.31 -45.79 7.00
N PHE A 86 -8.40 -44.96 7.55
CA PHE A 86 -7.15 -44.52 6.88
C PHE A 86 -6.35 -43.65 7.86
N SER A 87 -5.12 -44.04 8.20
CA SER A 87 -4.21 -43.21 9.00
C SER A 87 -3.40 -42.33 8.07
N VAL A 88 -3.83 -41.09 7.85
CA VAL A 88 -2.93 -40.02 7.39
C VAL A 88 -2.63 -39.16 8.60
N GLN A 89 -1.36 -39.12 8.98
CA GLN A 89 -0.83 -38.21 9.97
C GLN A 89 -1.05 -36.79 9.44
N GLN A 90 -2.14 -36.14 9.86
CA GLN A 90 -2.39 -34.73 9.58
C GLN A 90 -1.34 -33.93 10.36
N MET A 91 -0.37 -33.38 9.64
CA MET A 91 0.44 -32.28 10.16
C MET A 91 -0.49 -31.16 10.63
N PRO A 92 -0.20 -30.46 11.74
CA PRO A 92 -1.01 -29.34 12.18
C PRO A 92 -1.11 -28.33 11.04
N LYS A 93 -2.32 -28.18 10.49
CA LYS A 93 -2.60 -27.23 9.42
C LYS A 93 -2.53 -25.84 10.04
N GLN A 94 -1.36 -25.20 9.94
CA GLN A 94 -1.20 -23.81 10.35
C GLN A 94 -2.10 -22.95 9.46
N VAL A 95 -3.14 -22.36 10.05
CA VAL A 95 -4.04 -21.43 9.36
C VAL A 95 -3.61 -20.02 9.70
N TYR A 96 -3.30 -19.22 8.69
CA TYR A 96 -2.97 -17.81 8.85
C TYR A 96 -4.20 -16.98 8.46
N GLN A 97 -4.54 -15.99 9.28
CA GLN A 97 -5.60 -15.03 8.97
C GLN A 97 -5.00 -13.63 8.85
N LEU A 98 -5.46 -12.86 7.87
CA LEU A 98 -5.15 -11.44 7.77
C LEU A 98 -6.04 -10.67 8.74
N VAL A 99 -5.42 -10.02 9.71
CA VAL A 99 -6.10 -9.14 10.67
C VAL A 99 -5.79 -7.70 10.31
N ARG A 100 -6.85 -6.91 10.20
CA ARG A 100 -6.75 -5.47 9.93
C ARG A 100 -6.30 -4.77 11.22
N GLN A 101 -5.25 -3.96 11.15
CA GLN A 101 -4.82 -3.18 12.29
C GLN A 101 -5.91 -2.14 12.63
N GLY A 102 -6.34 -2.08 13.90
CA GLY A 102 -7.33 -1.09 14.38
C GLY A 102 -8.79 -1.54 14.41
N ASP A 103 -9.12 -2.78 14.03
CA ASP A 103 -10.47 -3.34 14.23
C ASP A 103 -10.70 -3.83 15.68
N ASP A 104 -9.64 -3.92 16.48
CA ASP A 104 -9.74 -4.13 17.92
C ASP A 104 -10.14 -2.80 18.58
N LYS A 105 -11.23 -2.82 19.37
CA LYS A 105 -11.87 -1.67 20.05
C LYS A 105 -10.94 -0.74 20.86
N ASN A 106 -9.64 -1.02 20.96
CA ASN A 106 -8.71 -0.32 21.82
C ASN A 106 -7.36 0.09 21.20
N THR A 107 -7.11 -0.04 19.89
CA THR A 107 -5.75 0.28 19.38
C THR A 107 -5.72 0.84 17.97
N MET A 108 -5.56 2.16 17.87
CA MET A 108 -5.19 2.98 16.68
C MET A 108 -6.36 3.39 15.76
N THR A 109 -6.50 4.71 15.57
CA THR A 109 -7.67 5.37 14.97
C THR A 109 -7.61 5.45 13.43
N ASP A 110 -6.45 5.23 12.82
CA ASP A 110 -6.20 5.52 11.41
C ASP A 110 -5.68 4.35 10.58
N ASN A 111 -5.52 3.16 11.19
CA ASN A 111 -4.94 1.97 10.54
C ASN A 111 -3.57 2.28 9.87
N THR A 112 -2.80 3.17 10.50
CA THR A 112 -1.44 3.53 10.07
C THR A 112 -0.42 3.01 11.06
N ILE A 113 0.65 2.42 10.54
CA ILE A 113 1.77 1.91 11.33
C ILE A 113 3.02 2.70 10.98
N TYR A 114 3.72 3.15 12.01
CA TYR A 114 5.02 3.81 11.94
C TYR A 114 6.08 2.79 12.39
N ILE A 115 6.99 2.44 11.49
CA ILE A 115 8.00 1.42 11.75
C ILE A 115 9.38 2.07 11.64
N ASN A 116 10.26 1.79 12.59
CA ASN A 116 11.65 2.23 12.52
C ASN A 116 12.34 1.58 11.32
N ARG A 117 13.06 2.37 10.52
CA ARG A 117 13.74 1.87 9.33
C ARG A 117 14.79 0.81 9.65
N SER A 118 15.39 0.85 10.85
CA SER A 118 16.42 -0.09 11.29
C SER A 118 15.89 -1.50 11.59
N SER A 119 14.58 -1.67 11.80
CA SER A 119 13.96 -2.99 12.01
C SER A 119 13.42 -3.62 10.72
N VAL A 120 13.45 -2.89 9.59
CA VAL A 120 12.97 -3.36 8.30
C VAL A 120 14.10 -4.04 7.56
N LEU A 121 13.95 -5.33 7.26
CA LEU A 121 14.91 -6.07 6.42
C LEU A 121 14.76 -5.64 4.96
N PHE A 122 13.54 -5.71 4.45
CA PHE A 122 13.19 -5.28 3.10
C PHE A 122 11.67 -5.05 2.99
N TRP A 123 11.26 -4.44 1.89
CA TRP A 123 9.86 -4.37 1.48
C TRP A 123 9.78 -4.64 0.00
N GLU A 124 8.66 -5.21 -0.43
CA GLU A 124 8.42 -5.55 -1.82
C GLU A 124 7.04 -5.07 -2.25
N LYS A 125 6.93 -4.70 -3.53
CA LYS A 125 5.66 -4.34 -4.13
C LYS A 125 4.89 -5.61 -4.44
N LEU A 126 3.64 -5.67 -4.02
CA LEU A 126 2.75 -6.79 -4.30
C LEU A 126 2.06 -6.61 -5.65
N SER A 127 1.92 -7.72 -6.37
CA SER A 127 1.07 -7.77 -7.55
C SER A 127 -0.40 -7.64 -7.14
N ALA A 128 -1.19 -6.96 -7.98
CA ALA A 128 -2.63 -6.88 -7.83
C ALA A 128 -3.30 -8.28 -7.86
N ASP A 129 -2.67 -9.24 -8.53
CA ASP A 129 -3.15 -10.62 -8.61
C ASP A 129 -2.67 -11.53 -7.47
N SER A 130 -1.86 -11.02 -6.54
CA SER A 130 -1.39 -11.82 -5.40
C SER A 130 -2.55 -12.25 -4.50
N GLU A 131 -2.45 -13.44 -3.91
CA GLU A 131 -3.47 -13.96 -2.99
C GLU A 131 -3.70 -13.00 -1.82
N VAL A 132 -2.63 -12.43 -1.27
CA VAL A 132 -2.69 -11.43 -0.20
C VAL A 132 -3.53 -10.22 -0.61
N VAL A 133 -3.23 -9.61 -1.77
CA VAL A 133 -4.00 -8.45 -2.24
C VAL A 133 -5.45 -8.81 -2.50
N LYS A 134 -5.72 -9.96 -3.11
CA LYS A 134 -7.08 -10.46 -3.34
C LYS A 134 -7.84 -10.66 -2.03
N SER A 135 -7.20 -11.23 -1.01
CA SER A 135 -7.80 -11.39 0.31
C SER A 135 -8.11 -10.04 0.97
N ILE A 136 -7.24 -9.04 0.80
CA ILE A 136 -7.45 -7.69 1.35
C ILE A 136 -8.57 -6.94 0.60
N THR A 137 -8.61 -7.00 -0.72
CA THR A 137 -9.60 -6.29 -1.55
C THR A 137 -10.93 -7.04 -1.70
N GLY A 138 -11.03 -8.25 -1.16
CA GLY A 138 -12.20 -9.12 -1.33
C GLY A 138 -12.36 -9.65 -2.76
N GLY A 139 -11.26 -9.78 -3.52
CA GLY A 139 -11.22 -10.37 -4.85
C GLY A 139 -11.86 -9.52 -5.96
N ARG A 140 -12.17 -8.25 -5.69
CA ARG A 140 -12.74 -7.34 -6.70
C ARG A 140 -11.62 -6.85 -7.61
N LYS A 141 -11.73 -7.20 -8.90
CA LYS A 141 -10.90 -6.67 -9.99
C LYS A 141 -11.36 -5.28 -10.39
#